data_AF-A0A9E0HIV8-F1
#
_entry.id   AF-A0A9E0HIV8-F1
#
_cell.length_a   1.000
_cell.length_b   1.000
_cell.length_c   1.000
_cell.angle_alpha   90.00
_cell.angle_beta   90.00
_cell.angle_gamma   90.00
#
_symmetry.space_group_name_H-M   'P 1'
#
loop_
_entity.id
_entity.type
_entity.pdbx_description
1 polymer ?
#
loop_
_entity_poly.entity_id
_entity_poly.type
_entity_poly.pdbx_seq_one_letter_code
_entity_poly.pdbx_strand_id
1 'polypeptide(L)'
;MAKDFVVAPMGKPLFDLPLAFPNIKKHADDPGKGEWIVPVRWIATVAVADAKWLDGGFANPNVVCKLRQPATLAFLAKEFGEARDRPESSAGR
;
A
#
# COMPACT_ATOMS: atom_id res chain seq x y z
N MET A 1 4.85 -15.18 -2.12
CA MET A 1 6.03 -14.58 -1.45
C MET A 1 6.56 -13.41 -2.27
N ALA A 2 7.56 -12.67 -1.80
CA ALA A 2 8.13 -11.54 -2.55
C ALA A 2 8.60 -11.93 -3.97
N LYS A 3 9.12 -13.16 -4.14
CA LYS A 3 9.61 -13.67 -5.42
C LYS A 3 8.53 -13.82 -6.50
N ASP A 4 7.27 -14.01 -6.10
CA ASP A 4 6.14 -14.25 -7.01
C ASP A 4 5.40 -12.95 -7.35
N PHE A 5 5.82 -11.83 -6.76
CA PHE A 5 5.10 -10.57 -6.89
C PHE A 5 5.46 -9.85 -8.19
N VAL A 6 4.42 -9.48 -8.95
CA VAL A 6 4.52 -8.66 -10.16
C VAL A 6 4.06 -7.25 -9.84
N VAL A 7 4.89 -6.26 -10.15
CA VAL A 7 4.56 -4.84 -9.97
C VAL A 7 3.60 -4.43 -11.09
N ALA A 8 2.30 -4.38 -10.77
CA ALA A 8 1.23 -4.21 -11.76
C ALA A 8 1.42 -3.03 -12.73
N PRO A 9 1.81 -1.80 -12.29
CA PRO A 9 2.04 -0.69 -13.22
C PRO A 9 3.19 -0.93 -14.21
N MET A 10 4.11 -1.86 -13.91
CA MET A 10 5.30 -2.14 -14.73
C MET A 10 5.20 -3.48 -15.47
N GLY A 11 4.28 -4.37 -15.07
CA GLY A 11 4.16 -5.72 -15.61
C GLY A 11 5.39 -6.61 -15.40
N LYS A 12 6.28 -6.24 -14.46
CA LYS A 12 7.57 -6.93 -14.22
C LYS A 12 7.62 -7.56 -12.83
N PRO A 13 8.29 -8.71 -12.67
CA PRO A 13 8.61 -9.26 -11.36
C PRO A 13 9.38 -8.22 -10.52
N LEU A 14 9.06 -8.14 -9.23
CA LEU A 14 9.76 -7.24 -8.29
C LEU A 14 11.27 -7.46 -8.32
N PHE A 15 11.70 -8.71 -8.47
CA PHE A 15 13.11 -9.09 -8.43
C PHE A 15 13.88 -8.71 -9.70
N ASP A 16 13.21 -8.29 -10.77
CA ASP A 16 13.85 -7.80 -11.99
C ASP A 16 14.09 -6.29 -11.96
N LEU A 17 13.57 -5.60 -10.93
CA LEU A 17 13.73 -4.17 -10.75
C LEU A 17 15.05 -3.82 -10.05
N PRO A 18 15.59 -2.61 -10.29
CA PRO A 18 16.78 -2.12 -9.58
C PRO A 18 16.43 -1.74 -8.13
N LEU A 19 16.34 -2.74 -7.27
CA LEU A 19 16.00 -2.56 -5.86
C LEU A 19 17.16 -1.88 -5.12
N ALA A 20 16.85 -0.84 -4.34
CA ALA A 20 17.81 -0.21 -3.43
C ALA A 20 18.34 -1.20 -2.37
N PHE A 21 17.53 -2.18 -1.99
CA PHE A 21 17.87 -3.23 -1.04
C PHE A 21 17.65 -4.62 -1.67
N PRO A 22 18.61 -5.16 -2.44
CA PRO A 22 18.44 -6.41 -3.18
C PRO A 22 18.44 -7.66 -2.30
N ASN A 23 18.78 -7.55 -1.00
CA ASN A 23 18.88 -8.68 -0.07
C ASN A 23 17.55 -9.41 0.18
N ILE A 24 16.40 -8.80 -0.18
CA ILE A 24 15.09 -9.45 -0.18
C ILE A 24 15.05 -10.75 -1.01
N LYS A 25 16.01 -10.93 -1.94
CA LYS A 25 16.15 -12.12 -2.79
C LYS A 25 16.87 -13.29 -2.13
N LYS A 26 17.56 -13.08 -0.99
CA LYS A 26 18.54 -14.04 -0.43
C LYS A 26 17.98 -15.42 -0.12
N HIS A 27 16.73 -15.50 0.34
CA HIS A 27 16.05 -16.74 0.72
C HIS A 27 14.75 -16.95 -0.06
N ALA A 28 14.71 -16.46 -1.31
CA ALA A 28 13.53 -16.45 -2.16
C ALA A 28 12.83 -17.82 -2.30
N ASP A 29 13.60 -18.91 -2.30
CA ASP A 29 13.09 -20.27 -2.52
C ASP A 29 12.82 -21.06 -1.25
N ASP A 30 13.12 -20.50 -0.07
CA ASP A 30 12.85 -21.11 1.23
C ASP A 30 11.57 -20.47 1.81
N PRO A 31 10.42 -21.17 1.83
CA PRO A 31 9.17 -20.60 2.37
C PRO A 31 9.25 -20.19 3.84
N GLY A 32 10.18 -20.76 4.62
CA GLY A 32 10.37 -20.44 6.04
C GLY A 32 11.33 -19.27 6.30
N LYS A 33 12.11 -18.85 5.29
CA LYS A 33 13.07 -17.73 5.39
C LYS A 33 12.85 -16.64 4.34
N GLY A 34 11.99 -16.90 3.37
CA GLY A 34 11.67 -15.99 2.29
C GLY A 34 10.84 -14.81 2.76
N GLU A 35 11.06 -13.68 2.11
CA GLU A 35 10.40 -12.44 2.47
C GLU A 35 8.97 -12.38 1.92
N TRP A 36 8.10 -11.70 2.66
CA TRP A 36 6.71 -11.44 2.27
C TRP A 36 6.51 -9.95 2.07
N ILE A 37 5.64 -9.60 1.13
CA ILE A 37 5.33 -8.20 0.84
C ILE A 37 3.83 -7.99 0.75
N VAL A 38 3.42 -6.77 1.07
CA VAL A 38 2.05 -6.31 0.90
C VAL A 38 2.12 -5.02 0.08
N PRO A 39 1.57 -4.98 -1.14
CA PRO A 39 1.57 -3.76 -1.93
C PRO A 39 0.67 -2.71 -1.26
N VAL A 40 1.19 -1.49 -1.14
CA VAL A 40 0.43 -0.34 -0.64
C VAL A 40 0.16 0.60 -1.80
N ARG A 41 -1.11 0.91 -2.03
CA ARG A 41 -1.51 2.00 -2.92
C ARG A 41 -1.67 3.27 -2.09
N TRP A 42 -0.91 4.29 -2.44
CA TRP A 42 -1.11 5.64 -1.92
C TRP A 42 -2.29 6.28 -2.63
N ILE A 43 -3.29 6.74 -1.86
CA ILE A 43 -4.51 7.37 -2.38
C ILE A 43 -4.31 8.88 -2.52
N ALA A 44 -3.66 9.47 -1.52
CA ALA A 44 -3.37 10.89 -1.47
C ALA A 44 -2.05 11.14 -0.73
N THR A 45 -1.40 12.25 -1.05
CA THR A 45 -0.32 12.85 -0.26
C THR A 45 -0.62 14.33 -0.18
N VAL A 46 -0.60 14.88 1.02
CA VAL A 46 -0.99 16.28 1.28
C VAL A 46 0.16 17.01 1.96
N ALA A 47 0.24 18.33 1.77
CA ALA A 47 1.19 19.14 2.50
C ALA A 47 0.78 19.22 3.98
N VAL A 48 1.74 19.55 4.85
CA VAL A 48 1.48 19.69 6.29
C VAL A 48 0.43 20.78 6.56
N ALA A 49 0.42 21.85 5.77
CA ALA A 49 -0.57 22.93 5.87
C ALA A 49 -2.01 22.46 5.57
N ASP A 50 -2.16 21.36 4.83
CA ASP A 50 -3.45 20.77 4.46
C ASP A 50 -3.84 19.61 5.40
N ALA A 51 -3.07 19.39 6.48
CA ALA A 51 -3.35 18.34 7.44
C ALA A 51 -4.74 18.52 8.06
N LYS A 52 -5.48 17.42 8.15
CA LYS A 52 -6.85 17.41 8.67
C LYS A 52 -6.86 16.88 10.10
N TRP A 53 -7.63 17.54 10.96
CA TRP A 53 -7.81 17.16 12.35
C TRP A 53 -9.22 16.62 12.59
N LEU A 54 -9.33 15.58 13.43
CA LEU A 54 -10.60 15.00 13.87
C LEU A 54 -10.55 14.80 15.39
N ASP A 55 -11.37 15.53 16.12
CA ASP A 55 -11.48 15.37 17.56
C ASP A 55 -12.03 13.98 17.92
N GLY A 56 -11.37 13.30 18.86
CA GLY A 56 -11.70 11.92 19.23
C GLY A 56 -11.42 10.89 18.13
N GLY A 57 -10.68 11.28 17.08
CA GLY A 57 -10.20 10.39 16.03
C GLY A 57 -9.22 9.36 16.57
N PHE A 58 -9.18 8.20 15.93
CA PHE A 58 -8.26 7.13 16.31
C PHE A 58 -6.82 7.54 15.97
N ALA A 59 -6.00 7.74 17.00
CA ALA A 59 -4.58 8.00 16.87
C ALA A 59 -3.83 6.93 17.67
N ASN A 60 -3.27 5.93 16.99
CA ASN A 60 -2.30 5.02 17.57
C ASN A 60 -1.06 5.00 16.68
N PRO A 61 0.12 5.43 17.17
CA PRO A 61 1.35 5.43 16.39
C PRO A 61 1.85 4.01 16.07
N ASN A 62 1.31 2.97 16.72
CA ASN A 62 1.68 1.59 16.47
C ASN A 62 0.91 1.02 15.26
N VAL A 63 1.67 0.59 14.24
CA VAL A 63 1.20 -0.07 13.00
C VAL A 63 0.34 -1.34 13.23
N VAL A 64 0.35 -1.90 14.45
CA VAL A 64 -0.33 -3.17 14.77
C VAL A 64 -1.82 -3.03 15.05
N CYS A 65 -2.36 -1.81 15.19
CA CYS A 65 -3.78 -1.64 15.49
C CYS A 65 -4.63 -1.50 14.23
N LYS A 66 -5.70 -2.29 14.13
CA LYS A 66 -6.66 -2.19 13.03
C LYS A 66 -7.53 -0.94 13.21
N LEU A 67 -7.46 0.00 12.28
CA LEU A 67 -8.36 1.14 12.23
C LEU A 67 -9.80 0.66 11.94
N ARG A 68 -10.64 0.67 12.98
CA ARG A 68 -12.03 0.16 12.92
C ARG A 68 -13.07 1.16 13.40
N GLN A 69 -12.65 2.28 13.98
CA GLN A 69 -13.58 3.26 14.52
C GLN A 69 -14.38 3.91 13.38
N PRO A 70 -15.73 3.76 13.37
CA PRO A 70 -16.54 4.20 12.23
C PRO A 70 -16.40 5.70 11.93
N ALA A 71 -16.34 6.55 12.95
CA ALA A 71 -16.19 8.00 12.79
C ALA A 71 -14.88 8.38 12.06
N THR A 72 -13.77 7.75 12.44
CA THR A 72 -12.47 7.99 11.80
C THR A 72 -12.46 7.48 10.36
N LEU A 73 -13.03 6.30 10.09
CA LEU A 73 -13.14 5.78 8.72
C LEU A 73 -14.00 6.68 7.83
N ALA A 74 -15.15 7.14 8.34
CA ALA A 74 -16.03 8.06 7.61
C ALA A 74 -15.34 9.40 7.30
N PHE A 75 -14.58 9.94 8.26
CA PHE A 75 -13.79 11.16 8.06
C PHE A 75 -12.72 10.99 6.98
N LEU A 76 -11.94 9.91 7.04
CA LEU A 76 -10.90 9.64 6.04
C LEU A 76 -11.48 9.46 4.64
N ALA A 77 -12.58 8.70 4.52
CA ALA A 77 -13.27 8.51 3.25
C ALA A 77 -13.83 9.82 2.69
N LYS A 78 -14.31 10.72 3.55
CA LYS A 78 -14.81 12.04 3.15
C LYS A 78 -13.68 12.97 2.66
N GLU A 79 -12.58 13.05 3.40
CA GLU A 79 -11.52 14.02 3.12
C GLU A 79 -10.55 13.56 2.03
N PHE A 80 -10.31 12.25 1.91
CA PHE A 80 -9.31 11.69 0.99
C PHE A 80 -9.88 10.73 -0.05
N GLY A 81 -11.16 10.39 0.05
CA GLY A 81 -11.84 9.46 -0.85
C GLY A 81 -11.52 7.99 -0.57
N GLU A 82 -12.22 7.12 -1.30
CA GLU A 82 -11.84 5.71 -1.44
C GLU A 82 -11.11 5.55 -2.77
N ALA A 83 -10.05 4.74 -2.77
CA ALA A 83 -9.40 4.42 -4.02
C ALA A 83 -10.29 3.48 -4.83
N ARG A 84 -10.99 4.03 -5.82
CA ARG A 84 -11.67 3.24 -6.84
C ARG A 84 -10.62 2.47 -7.63
N ASP A 85 -10.61 1.16 -7.47
CA ASP A 85 -10.00 0.25 -8.43
C ASP A 85 -10.79 0.33 -9.74
N ARG A 86 -10.43 1.27 -10.61
CA ARG A 86 -10.81 1.15 -12.02
C ARG A 86 -9.68 0.37 -12.69
N PRO A 87 -9.89 -0.89 -13.12
CA PRO A 87 -8.97 -1.45 -14.10
C PRO A 87 -9.01 -0.52 -15.30
N GLU A 88 -7.84 -0.03 -15.75
CA GLU A 88 -7.77 0.55 -17.08
C GLU A 88 -8.34 -0.49 -18.04
N SER A 89 -9.51 -0.20 -18.60
CA SER A 89 -10.04 -0.96 -19.70
C SER A 89 -9.02 -0.79 -20.81
N SER A 90 -8.26 -1.85 -21.09
CA SER A 90 -7.59 -2.03 -22.35
C SER A 90 -8.65 -2.17 -23.45
N ALA A 91 -9.34 -1.08 -23.78
CA ALA A 91 -10.07 -0.95 -25.03
C ALA A 91 -9.05 -0.46 -26.07
N GLY A 92 -8.19 -1.39 -26.49
CA GLY A 92 -7.46 -1.27 -27.73
C GLY A 92 -8.32 -1.79 -28.87
N ARG A 93 -8.45 -0.93 -29.89
CA ARG A 93 -9.10 -1.08 -31.21
C ARG A 93 -10.57 -0.73 -31.31
#